data_AF-A0A7S0MLN1-F1
#
_entry.id   AF-A0A7S0MLN1-F1
#
_cell.length_a   1.000
_cell.length_b   1.000
_cell.length_c   1.000
_cell.angle_alpha   90.00
_cell.angle_beta   90.00
_cell.angle_gamma   90.00
#
_symmetry.space_group_name_H-M   'P 1'
#
loop_
_entity.id
_entity.type
_entity.pdbx_description
1 polymer ?
#
loop_
_entity_poly.entity_id
_entity_poly.type
_entity_poly.pdbx_seq_one_letter_code
_entity_poly.pdbx_strand_id
1 'polypeptide(L)'
;MKSTKIFVCIAVLEWITQSPVQAQHFKAGSLYWTSEQTTATARVDFVFTATYRRSFQGFSGSAVDGKPGIGDVVELSGYEPAFLYSGDGNSYPVSLTVTSIDTEEDWIQGIWTQSVYYPSLNNSGTPWIAMVRGCCRALDLTYAAYTPYQVAVSINLHGSNATSSSSGRISSVPILRAFPGSNASSLAIAHGATQLPPVDCAAA
;
A
#
# COMPACT_ATOMS: atom_id res chain seq x y z
N MET A 1 -6.23 25.49 -70.22
CA MET A 1 -7.03 25.21 -69.01
C MET A 1 -6.27 24.19 -68.17
N LYS A 2 -5.62 24.61 -67.07
CA LYS A 2 -4.85 23.73 -66.19
C LYS A 2 -5.73 23.31 -65.01
N SER A 3 -5.95 22.01 -64.87
CA SER A 3 -6.77 21.38 -63.84
C SER A 3 -5.95 21.21 -62.56
N THR A 4 -6.38 21.86 -61.48
CA THR A 4 -5.79 21.76 -60.14
C THR A 4 -6.53 20.65 -59.38
N LYS A 5 -5.82 19.55 -59.11
CA LYS A 5 -6.35 18.43 -58.30
C LYS A 5 -6.15 18.74 -56.82
N ILE A 6 -7.26 18.86 -56.09
CA ILE A 6 -7.28 19.01 -54.63
C ILE A 6 -7.11 17.62 -54.01
N PHE A 7 -5.98 17.38 -53.37
CA PHE A 7 -5.76 16.22 -52.51
C PHE A 7 -6.39 16.50 -51.14
N VAL A 8 -7.49 15.80 -50.84
CA VAL A 8 -8.08 15.78 -49.50
C VAL A 8 -7.30 14.77 -48.67
N CYS A 9 -6.37 15.25 -47.84
CA CYS A 9 -5.76 14.44 -46.79
C CYS A 9 -6.81 14.17 -45.71
N ILE A 10 -7.40 12.98 -45.72
CA ILE A 10 -8.20 12.47 -44.61
C ILE A 10 -7.22 12.19 -43.47
N ALA A 11 -7.12 13.12 -42.52
CA ALA A 11 -6.44 12.89 -41.25
C ALA A 11 -7.27 11.86 -40.48
N VAL A 12 -6.81 10.62 -40.48
CA VAL A 12 -7.33 9.57 -39.59
C VAL A 12 -6.92 9.96 -38.17
N LEU A 13 -7.86 10.56 -37.45
CA LEU A 13 -7.73 10.89 -36.04
C LEU A 13 -7.85 9.58 -35.26
N GLU A 14 -6.73 8.85 -35.15
CA GLU A 14 -6.62 7.72 -34.24
C GLU A 14 -6.76 8.25 -32.82
N TRP A 15 -7.96 8.07 -32.25
CA TRP A 15 -8.17 8.20 -30.83
C TRP A 15 -7.34 7.11 -30.16
N ILE A 16 -6.16 7.48 -29.69
CA ILE A 16 -5.41 6.68 -28.72
C ILE A 16 -6.33 6.56 -27.50
N THR A 17 -7.07 5.46 -27.41
CA THR A 17 -7.72 5.06 -26.18
C THR A 17 -6.58 4.70 -25.24
N GLN A 18 -6.09 5.69 -24.49
CA GLN A 18 -5.33 5.42 -23.28
C GLN A 18 -6.24 4.52 -22.44
N SER A 19 -5.89 3.23 -22.38
CA SER A 19 -6.45 2.34 -21.37
C SER A 19 -6.30 3.08 -20.04
N PRO A 20 -7.38 3.27 -19.25
CA PRO A 20 -7.29 4.00 -18.01
C PRO A 20 -6.19 3.34 -17.19
N VAL A 21 -5.12 4.09 -16.97
CA VAL A 21 -3.95 3.65 -16.19
C VAL A 21 -4.47 3.03 -14.91
N GLN A 22 -4.06 1.79 -14.63
CA GLN A 22 -4.52 0.97 -13.50
C GLN A 22 -3.99 1.49 -12.17
N ALA A 23 -4.26 2.76 -11.85
CA ALA A 23 -3.90 3.34 -10.59
C ALA A 23 -4.82 2.79 -9.49
N GLN A 24 -4.24 1.94 -8.66
CA GLN A 24 -4.86 1.47 -7.43
C GLN A 24 -5.13 2.68 -6.48
N HIS A 25 -6.35 3.17 -6.41
CA HIS A 25 -7.32 3.12 -5.30
C HIS A 25 -6.95 3.26 -3.81
N PHE A 26 -5.70 3.22 -3.34
CA PHE A 26 -5.46 3.43 -1.90
C PHE A 26 -5.68 4.90 -1.50
N LYS A 27 -6.58 5.13 -0.54
CA LYS A 27 -6.88 6.47 0.00
C LYS A 27 -6.14 6.72 1.31
N ALA A 28 -6.23 5.77 2.24
CA ALA A 28 -5.67 5.89 3.57
C ALA A 28 -5.56 4.51 4.24
N GLY A 29 -4.70 4.40 5.25
CA GLY A 29 -4.62 3.21 6.09
C GLY A 29 -3.82 3.45 7.36
N SER A 30 -3.92 2.51 8.30
CA SER A 30 -3.23 2.51 9.58
C SER A 30 -2.78 1.10 9.92
N LEU A 31 -1.59 0.98 10.49
CA LEU A 31 -1.04 -0.27 10.98
C LEU A 31 -0.86 -0.16 12.50
N TYR A 32 -1.44 -1.13 13.20
CA TYR A 32 -1.38 -1.26 14.65
C TYR A 32 -0.84 -2.64 15.01
N TRP A 33 -0.25 -2.77 16.19
CA TRP A 33 0.12 -4.07 16.71
C TRP A 33 -0.06 -4.16 18.23
N THR A 34 -0.31 -5.39 18.69
CA THR A 34 -0.18 -5.81 20.08
C THR A 34 0.84 -6.92 20.19
N SER A 35 1.36 -7.18 21.38
CA SER A 35 2.21 -8.34 21.58
C SER A 35 1.89 -9.08 22.87
N GLU A 36 2.11 -10.38 22.80
CA GLU A 36 2.11 -11.29 23.93
C GLU A 36 3.53 -11.84 24.06
N GLN A 37 4.20 -11.51 25.17
CA GLN A 37 5.58 -11.89 25.41
C GLN A 37 5.68 -13.19 26.19
N THR A 38 6.64 -14.02 25.78
CA THR A 38 7.24 -15.06 26.62
C THR A 38 8.70 -14.69 26.89
N THR A 39 9.39 -15.45 27.75
CA THR A 39 10.78 -15.16 28.14
C THR A 39 11.81 -15.27 26.99
N ALA A 40 11.45 -15.85 25.84
CA ALA A 40 12.38 -16.09 24.73
C ALA A 40 11.88 -15.57 23.37
N THR A 41 10.58 -15.47 23.16
CA THR A 41 9.96 -15.02 21.91
C THR A 41 8.74 -14.14 22.19
N ALA A 42 8.37 -13.31 21.22
CA ALA A 42 7.13 -12.54 21.29
C ALA A 42 6.24 -12.88 20.10
N ARG A 43 4.96 -13.12 20.38
CA ARG A 43 3.91 -13.13 19.37
C ARG A 43 3.41 -11.71 19.19
N VAL A 44 3.44 -11.20 17.97
CA VAL A 44 2.96 -9.86 17.62
C VAL A 44 1.76 -10.00 16.70
N ASP A 45 0.65 -9.39 17.09
CA ASP A 45 -0.59 -9.37 16.31
C ASP A 45 -0.75 -8.01 15.64
N PHE A 46 -0.61 -8.01 14.32
CA PHE A 46 -0.84 -6.84 13.48
C PHE A 46 -2.31 -6.70 13.12
N VAL A 47 -2.77 -5.46 13.09
CA VAL A 47 -4.06 -5.04 12.54
C VAL A 47 -3.81 -3.93 11.54
N PHE A 48 -4.11 -4.18 10.28
CA PHE A 48 -4.08 -3.18 9.22
C PHE A 48 -5.51 -2.81 8.85
N THR A 49 -5.82 -1.53 8.89
CA THR A 49 -7.09 -0.99 8.40
C THR A 49 -6.80 -0.07 7.25
N ALA A 50 -7.51 -0.22 6.14
CA ALA A 50 -7.28 0.62 4.96
C ALA A 50 -8.55 0.87 4.17
N THR A 51 -8.52 1.95 3.39
CA THR A 51 -9.60 2.42 2.54
C THR A 51 -9.15 2.40 1.09
N TYR A 52 -9.92 1.69 0.27
CA TYR A 52 -9.69 1.52 -1.16
C TYR A 52 -10.92 1.91 -1.95
N ARG A 53 -10.74 2.33 -3.20
CA ARG A 53 -11.85 2.49 -4.13
C ARG A 53 -12.54 1.15 -4.34
N ARG A 54 -13.87 1.18 -4.33
CA ARG A 54 -14.72 0.01 -4.46
C ARG A 54 -14.80 -0.50 -5.89
N SER A 55 -14.81 0.39 -6.87
CA SER A 55 -14.86 0.05 -8.31
C SER A 55 -13.54 -0.40 -8.92
N PHE A 56 -12.52 -0.68 -8.10
CA PHE A 56 -11.28 -1.20 -8.65
C PHE A 56 -11.53 -2.46 -9.48
N GLN A 57 -10.98 -2.51 -10.70
CA GLN A 57 -11.17 -3.61 -11.63
C GLN A 57 -10.75 -4.98 -11.07
N GLY A 58 -9.77 -5.03 -10.15
CA GLY A 58 -9.36 -6.26 -9.47
C GLY A 58 -10.32 -6.73 -8.37
N PHE A 59 -11.35 -5.94 -8.04
CA PHE A 59 -12.33 -6.30 -7.04
C PHE A 59 -13.62 -6.80 -7.68
N SER A 60 -14.13 -7.89 -7.12
CA SER A 60 -15.48 -8.41 -7.35
C SER A 60 -16.07 -8.80 -6.00
N GLY A 61 -17.39 -8.82 -5.88
CA GLY A 61 -18.00 -9.15 -4.60
C GLY A 61 -19.48 -9.46 -4.64
N SER A 62 -20.03 -9.61 -3.45
CA SER A 62 -21.38 -10.10 -3.18
C SER A 62 -22.47 -9.04 -3.26
N ALA A 63 -22.12 -7.76 -3.43
CA ALA A 63 -23.11 -6.70 -3.53
C ALA A 63 -23.91 -6.79 -4.86
N VAL A 64 -25.09 -6.16 -4.88
CA VAL A 64 -26.03 -6.21 -6.03
C VAL A 64 -25.43 -5.68 -7.32
N ASP A 65 -24.47 -4.76 -7.24
CA ASP A 65 -23.76 -4.19 -8.39
C ASP A 65 -22.49 -4.97 -8.77
N GLY A 66 -22.28 -6.17 -8.20
CA GLY A 66 -21.16 -7.07 -8.48
C GLY A 66 -19.82 -6.61 -7.88
N LYS A 67 -19.80 -5.52 -7.12
CA LYS A 67 -18.62 -4.99 -6.43
C LYS A 67 -18.54 -5.53 -4.98
N PRO A 68 -17.43 -5.32 -4.25
CA PRO A 68 -17.31 -5.74 -2.85
C PRO A 68 -18.45 -5.24 -1.96
N GLY A 69 -19.03 -6.16 -1.19
CA GLY A 69 -19.96 -5.93 -0.09
C GLY A 69 -19.28 -6.14 1.27
N ILE A 70 -19.99 -5.79 2.35
CA ILE A 70 -19.50 -6.04 3.72
C ILE A 70 -19.37 -7.55 3.94
N GLY A 71 -18.25 -7.98 4.51
CA GLY A 71 -17.92 -9.39 4.77
C GLY A 71 -17.12 -10.06 3.65
N ASP A 72 -17.07 -9.48 2.45
CA ASP A 72 -16.22 -9.99 1.38
C ASP A 72 -14.73 -9.84 1.75
N VAL A 73 -13.90 -10.75 1.24
CA VAL A 73 -12.45 -10.64 1.31
C VAL A 73 -11.92 -10.20 -0.04
N VAL A 74 -11.24 -9.05 -0.08
CA VAL A 74 -10.64 -8.51 -1.30
C VAL A 74 -9.12 -8.64 -1.24
N GLU A 75 -8.54 -9.22 -2.30
CA GLU A 75 -7.10 -9.26 -2.47
C GLU A 75 -6.60 -7.92 -3.01
N LEU A 76 -5.66 -7.31 -2.29
CA LEU A 76 -5.08 -6.04 -2.69
C LEU A 76 -4.08 -6.26 -3.84
N SER A 77 -4.63 -6.31 -5.04
CA SER A 77 -3.93 -6.56 -6.29
C SER A 77 -3.78 -5.30 -7.14
N GLY A 78 -2.79 -5.29 -8.02
CA GLY A 78 -2.56 -4.32 -9.09
C GLY A 78 -1.06 -4.29 -9.41
N TYR A 79 -0.47 -3.16 -9.82
CA TYR A 79 0.94 -3.15 -10.27
C TYR A 79 1.92 -3.82 -9.30
N GLU A 80 1.77 -3.55 -7.99
CA GLU A 80 2.41 -4.33 -6.94
C GLU A 80 1.34 -4.84 -5.97
N PRO A 81 1.28 -6.15 -5.69
CA PRO A 81 0.46 -6.70 -4.62
C PRO A 81 0.87 -6.12 -3.25
N ALA A 82 -0.09 -6.00 -2.33
CA ALA A 82 0.19 -5.51 -1.00
C ALA A 82 0.76 -6.60 -0.08
N PHE A 83 1.84 -6.28 0.62
CA PHE A 83 2.49 -7.17 1.59
C PHE A 83 2.77 -6.44 2.90
N LEU A 84 2.60 -7.14 4.02
CA LEU A 84 3.28 -6.82 5.28
C LEU A 84 4.69 -7.38 5.21
N TYR A 85 5.68 -6.53 5.45
CA TYR A 85 7.05 -6.91 5.76
C TYR A 85 7.22 -6.75 7.26
N SER A 86 7.43 -7.83 8.00
CA SER A 86 7.53 -7.81 9.46
C SER A 86 8.88 -7.30 9.98
N GLY A 87 9.89 -7.18 9.12
CA GLY A 87 11.23 -6.72 9.51
C GLY A 87 12.13 -7.81 10.09
N ASP A 88 11.62 -9.04 10.25
CA ASP A 88 12.37 -10.26 10.58
C ASP A 88 12.82 -11.04 9.32
N GLY A 89 12.63 -10.45 8.14
CA GLY A 89 12.93 -11.08 6.84
C GLY A 89 11.73 -11.79 6.20
N ASN A 90 10.61 -11.95 6.91
CA ASN A 90 9.38 -12.53 6.37
C ASN A 90 8.47 -11.47 5.74
N SER A 91 7.61 -11.92 4.83
CA SER A 91 6.52 -11.12 4.28
C SER A 91 5.22 -11.92 4.18
N TYR A 92 4.09 -11.20 4.27
CA TYR A 92 2.75 -11.78 4.32
C TYR A 92 1.83 -11.02 3.36
N PRO A 93 1.10 -11.71 2.46
CA PRO A 93 0.16 -11.05 1.56
C PRO A 93 -0.99 -10.43 2.36
N VAL A 94 -1.42 -9.24 1.95
CA VAL A 94 -2.50 -8.50 2.61
C VAL A 94 -3.79 -8.61 1.79
N SER A 95 -4.84 -9.14 2.42
CA SER A 95 -6.21 -9.12 1.91
C SER A 95 -7.12 -8.45 2.94
N LEU A 96 -8.06 -7.62 2.51
CA LEU A 96 -8.96 -6.94 3.43
C LEU A 96 -10.28 -7.69 3.53
N THR A 97 -10.73 -7.96 4.75
CA THR A 97 -12.16 -8.22 4.99
C THR A 97 -12.88 -6.88 5.00
N VAL A 98 -13.84 -6.67 4.10
CA VAL A 98 -14.59 -5.42 3.96
C VAL A 98 -15.50 -5.24 5.18
N THR A 99 -15.31 -4.15 5.92
CA THR A 99 -16.06 -3.82 7.13
C THR A 99 -17.07 -2.71 6.91
N SER A 100 -16.83 -1.84 5.92
CA SER A 100 -17.78 -0.78 5.55
C SER A 100 -17.61 -0.40 4.08
N ILE A 101 -18.69 0.15 3.51
CA ILE A 101 -18.75 0.59 2.12
C ILE A 101 -19.39 1.98 2.07
N ASP A 102 -18.97 2.78 1.10
CA ASP A 102 -19.60 4.02 0.68
C ASP A 102 -19.86 3.90 -0.82
N THR A 103 -21.12 3.72 -1.19
CA THR A 103 -21.51 3.51 -2.58
C THR A 103 -21.60 4.81 -3.37
N GLU A 104 -21.79 5.95 -2.71
CA GLU A 104 -21.91 7.26 -3.35
C GLU A 104 -20.52 7.75 -3.79
N GLU A 105 -19.55 7.67 -2.87
CA GLU A 105 -18.17 8.07 -3.10
C GLU A 105 -17.29 6.93 -3.66
N ASP A 106 -17.86 5.72 -3.74
CA ASP A 106 -17.25 4.52 -4.30
C ASP A 106 -15.98 4.08 -3.54
N TRP A 107 -16.08 4.01 -2.20
CA TRP A 107 -15.02 3.53 -1.31
C TRP A 107 -15.44 2.27 -0.54
N ILE A 108 -14.45 1.46 -0.19
CA ILE A 108 -14.54 0.41 0.83
C ILE A 108 -13.51 0.67 1.90
N GLN A 109 -13.82 0.28 3.14
CA GLN A 109 -12.83 0.12 4.19
C GLN A 109 -12.85 -1.32 4.66
N GLY A 110 -11.67 -1.85 4.94
CA GLY A 110 -11.54 -3.20 5.45
C GLY A 110 -10.39 -3.35 6.44
N ILE A 111 -10.37 -4.52 7.06
CA ILE A 111 -9.42 -4.90 8.09
C ILE A 111 -8.70 -6.18 7.65
N TRP A 112 -7.40 -6.22 7.92
CA TRP A 112 -6.56 -7.40 7.83
C TRP A 112 -5.83 -7.61 9.16
N THR A 113 -5.66 -8.86 9.55
CA THR A 113 -4.97 -9.23 10.79
C THR A 113 -3.94 -10.32 10.54
N GLN A 114 -2.78 -10.23 11.18
CA GLN A 114 -1.72 -11.22 11.04
C GLN A 114 -0.91 -11.37 12.33
N SER A 115 -0.71 -12.60 12.76
CA SER A 115 0.21 -12.92 13.86
C SER A 115 1.59 -13.27 13.34
N VAL A 116 2.64 -12.75 13.97
CA VAL A 116 4.05 -13.02 13.64
C VAL A 116 4.80 -13.35 14.93
N TYR A 117 5.68 -14.37 14.87
CA TYR A 117 6.55 -14.71 15.99
C TYR A 117 7.94 -14.15 15.74
N TYR A 118 8.38 -13.23 16.58
CA TYR A 118 9.72 -12.65 16.48
C TYR A 118 10.75 -13.53 17.21
N PRO A 119 11.93 -13.75 16.59
CA PRO A 119 12.98 -14.60 17.16
C PRO A 119 13.69 -13.96 18.36
N SER A 120 13.55 -12.65 18.56
CA SER A 120 14.12 -11.91 19.67
C SER A 120 13.30 -10.67 19.99
N LEU A 121 13.49 -10.11 21.19
CA LEU A 121 12.77 -8.92 21.64
C LEU A 121 13.15 -7.64 20.86
N ASN A 122 14.27 -7.67 20.14
CA ASN A 122 14.72 -6.58 19.29
C ASN A 122 15.55 -7.13 18.12
N ASN A 123 15.79 -6.27 17.12
CA ASN A 123 16.69 -6.53 16.01
C ASN A 123 18.10 -6.06 16.38
N SER A 124 18.85 -6.90 17.10
CA SER A 124 20.25 -6.61 17.49
C SER A 124 20.44 -5.28 18.22
N GLY A 125 19.56 -4.99 19.19
CA GLY A 125 19.58 -3.74 19.97
C GLY A 125 18.70 -2.61 19.42
N THR A 126 18.09 -2.79 18.24
CA THR A 126 17.16 -1.81 17.66
C THR A 126 15.73 -2.35 17.60
N PRO A 127 14.68 -1.52 17.70
CA PRO A 127 13.30 -1.96 17.49
C PRO A 127 13.12 -2.62 16.12
N TRP A 128 12.21 -3.60 16.02
CA TRP A 128 11.81 -4.12 14.72
C TRP A 128 11.00 -3.09 13.97
N ILE A 129 11.12 -3.05 12.63
CA ILE A 129 10.31 -2.18 11.78
C ILE A 129 9.45 -3.07 10.91
N ALA A 130 8.13 -3.03 11.14
CA ALA A 130 7.17 -3.67 10.25
C ALA A 130 6.49 -2.63 9.37
N MET A 131 6.17 -2.99 8.14
CA MET A 131 5.49 -2.09 7.21
C MET A 131 4.58 -2.82 6.24
N VAL A 132 3.42 -2.24 5.96
CA VAL A 132 2.59 -2.64 4.81
C VAL A 132 2.97 -1.75 3.64
N ARG A 133 3.31 -2.36 2.51
CA ARG A 133 3.57 -1.67 1.24
C ARG A 133 2.72 -2.30 0.14
N GLY A 134 2.23 -1.46 -0.75
CA GLY A 134 1.65 -1.88 -2.02
C GLY A 134 1.68 -0.72 -3.01
N CYS A 135 1.35 -1.02 -4.25
CA CYS A 135 0.97 0.02 -5.21
C CYS A 135 -0.54 0.12 -5.19
N CYS A 136 -1.17 1.20 -5.61
CA CYS A 136 -0.66 2.54 -5.82
C CYS A 136 -1.52 3.43 -4.93
N ARG A 137 -1.32 4.74 -5.02
CA ARG A 137 -2.20 5.74 -4.41
C ARG A 137 -3.25 6.22 -5.40
N ALA A 138 -4.42 6.59 -4.88
CA ALA A 138 -5.53 7.11 -5.68
C ALA A 138 -5.19 8.38 -6.47
N LEU A 139 -5.88 8.56 -7.60
CA LEU A 139 -5.61 9.59 -8.62
C LEU A 139 -5.97 11.00 -8.21
N ASP A 140 -7.02 11.10 -7.40
CA ASP A 140 -7.59 12.32 -6.88
C ASP A 140 -6.78 12.89 -5.71
N LEU A 141 -5.69 12.24 -5.32
CA LEU A 141 -4.77 12.75 -4.33
C LEU A 141 -3.91 13.88 -4.91
N THR A 142 -3.93 15.04 -4.25
CA THR A 142 -3.17 16.23 -4.65
C THR A 142 -1.66 15.98 -4.73
N TYR A 143 -1.14 15.01 -3.99
CA TYR A 143 0.29 14.69 -3.93
C TYR A 143 0.53 13.19 -4.02
N ALA A 144 1.57 12.81 -4.76
CA ALA A 144 2.04 11.44 -4.89
C ALA A 144 0.98 10.46 -5.42
N ALA A 145 0.02 10.94 -6.23
CA ALA A 145 -0.84 10.09 -7.05
C ALA A 145 0.03 9.13 -7.89
N TYR A 146 -0.48 7.93 -8.16
CA TYR A 146 0.24 6.86 -8.89
C TYR A 146 1.51 6.32 -8.23
N THR A 147 1.88 6.78 -7.02
CA THR A 147 3.07 6.23 -6.33
C THR A 147 2.70 5.07 -5.41
N PRO A 148 3.64 4.18 -5.07
CA PRO A 148 3.47 3.21 -4.01
C PRO A 148 3.15 3.89 -2.66
N TYR A 149 2.41 3.19 -1.80
CA TYR A 149 2.20 3.60 -0.42
C TYR A 149 2.98 2.70 0.54
N GLN A 150 3.30 3.25 1.71
CA GLN A 150 3.91 2.51 2.81
C GLN A 150 3.34 3.00 4.14
N VAL A 151 2.97 2.08 5.02
CA VAL A 151 2.53 2.34 6.40
C VAL A 151 3.39 1.49 7.32
N ALA A 152 4.25 2.13 8.13
CA ALA A 152 5.28 1.44 8.91
C ALA A 152 5.16 1.72 10.41
N VAL A 153 5.38 0.71 11.26
CA VAL A 153 5.38 0.78 12.73
C VAL A 153 6.75 0.36 13.28
N SER A 154 7.12 0.93 14.43
CA SER A 154 8.27 0.50 15.21
C SER A 154 7.82 -0.38 16.37
N ILE A 155 8.41 -1.56 16.49
CA ILE A 155 8.02 -2.60 17.43
C ILE A 155 9.16 -2.77 18.43
N ASN A 156 8.89 -2.36 19.66
CA ASN A 156 9.80 -2.56 20.77
C ASN A 156 9.17 -3.57 21.73
N LEU A 157 9.81 -4.73 21.86
CA LEU A 157 9.31 -5.82 22.71
C LEU A 157 10.04 -5.86 24.06
N HIS A 158 10.76 -4.81 24.44
CA HIS A 158 11.34 -4.70 25.79
C HIS A 158 10.33 -4.16 26.80
N GLY A 159 10.18 -4.86 27.93
CA GLY A 159 9.33 -4.45 29.05
C GLY A 159 8.07 -5.31 29.22
N SER A 160 7.63 -5.48 30.47
CA SER A 160 6.61 -6.44 30.91
C SER A 160 5.16 -6.10 30.53
N ASN A 161 4.97 -5.30 29.50
CA ASN A 161 3.70 -4.99 28.84
C ASN A 161 4.07 -4.19 27.58
N ALA A 162 4.51 -4.86 26.50
CA ALA A 162 4.67 -4.18 25.22
C ALA A 162 3.28 -3.84 24.66
N THR A 163 2.70 -2.80 25.24
CA THR A 163 1.42 -2.21 24.88
C THR A 163 1.62 -1.35 23.65
N SER A 164 0.93 -1.74 22.58
CA SER A 164 0.33 -0.82 21.60
C SER A 164 1.23 0.31 21.13
N SER A 165 2.10 0.07 20.14
CA SER A 165 2.62 1.18 19.33
C SER A 165 1.78 1.29 18.06
N SER A 166 1.04 2.40 17.93
CA SER A 166 0.33 2.75 16.70
C SER A 166 1.23 3.63 15.85
N SER A 167 1.37 3.31 14.57
CA SER A 167 1.92 4.27 13.61
C SER A 167 0.80 4.79 12.72
N GLY A 168 0.70 6.11 12.70
CA GLY A 168 -0.12 6.84 11.72
C GLY A 168 -1.59 6.46 11.75
N ARG A 169 -2.36 7.09 12.64
CA ARG A 169 -3.69 7.52 12.19
C ARG A 169 -3.45 8.49 11.03
N ILE A 170 -3.64 8.03 9.79
CA ILE A 170 -3.95 8.94 8.69
C ILE A 170 -5.41 9.41 8.91
N SER A 171 -5.70 10.09 10.04
CA SER A 171 -6.99 10.79 10.19
C SER A 171 -6.95 12.18 9.55
N SER A 172 -5.80 12.55 9.01
CA SER A 172 -5.58 13.61 8.04
C SER A 172 -4.24 13.27 7.41
N VAL A 173 -4.16 13.23 6.08
CA VAL A 173 -2.94 13.02 5.28
C VAL A 173 -1.66 13.31 6.08
N PRO A 174 -0.91 12.33 6.62
CA PRO A 174 0.45 12.62 7.03
C PRO A 174 1.21 12.78 5.74
N ILE A 175 1.45 14.05 5.44
CA ILE A 175 2.60 14.51 4.68
C ILE A 175 3.82 13.87 5.36
N LEU A 176 4.22 12.67 4.92
CA LEU A 176 5.62 12.28 5.03
C LEU A 176 6.34 13.17 4.02
N ARG A 177 6.81 14.33 4.51
CA ARG A 177 7.86 15.08 3.82
C ARG A 177 8.98 14.09 3.52
N ALA A 178 9.55 14.23 2.33
CA ALA A 178 10.78 13.58 1.92
C ALA A 178 11.73 13.43 3.11
N PHE A 179 12.24 12.21 3.33
CA PHE A 179 13.36 12.01 4.23
C PHE A 179 14.47 13.01 3.82
N PRO A 180 14.89 13.95 4.69
CA PRO A 180 16.10 14.72 4.44
C PRO A 180 17.25 13.71 4.52
N GLY A 181 17.76 13.32 3.36
CA GLY A 181 18.78 12.27 3.27
C GLY A 181 18.91 11.59 1.90
N SER A 182 18.01 11.80 0.94
CA SER A 182 18.22 11.35 -0.45
C SER A 182 19.11 12.31 -1.24
N ASN A 183 20.32 12.56 -0.75
CA ASN A 183 21.45 12.69 -1.66
C ASN A 183 22.07 11.31 -1.75
N ALA A 184 22.06 10.75 -2.95
CA ALA A 184 22.82 9.55 -3.28
C ALA A 184 24.31 9.84 -3.09
N SER A 185 24.80 9.74 -1.84
CA SER A 185 26.21 9.69 -1.39
C SER A 185 26.27 10.02 0.10
N SER A 186 25.94 9.07 0.98
CA SER A 186 26.48 8.89 2.34
C SER A 186 25.56 8.03 3.21
N LEU A 187 25.43 6.75 2.84
CA LEU A 187 25.11 5.69 3.78
C LEU A 187 26.02 4.51 3.47
N ALA A 188 27.32 4.80 3.52
CA ALA A 188 28.31 3.79 3.80
C ALA A 188 28.49 3.79 5.33
N ILE A 189 27.84 2.83 6.00
CA ILE A 189 28.44 1.92 6.98
C ILE A 189 27.43 0.78 7.18
N ALA A 190 27.83 -0.36 6.63
CA ALA A 190 27.40 -1.74 6.83
C ALA A 190 26.03 -2.00 7.49
N HIS A 191 25.09 -2.52 6.71
CA HIS A 191 24.75 -3.95 6.74
C HIS A 191 23.86 -4.24 5.52
N GLY A 192 24.23 -5.24 4.72
CA GLY A 192 23.74 -5.48 3.36
C GLY A 192 22.25 -5.79 3.22
N ALA A 193 21.40 -4.76 3.29
CA ALA A 193 20.07 -4.81 2.70
C ALA A 193 20.18 -4.36 1.24
N THR A 194 19.95 -5.30 0.33
CA THR A 194 19.88 -5.05 -1.12
C THR A 194 18.78 -4.03 -1.37
N GLN A 195 19.17 -2.81 -1.75
CA GLN A 195 18.25 -1.74 -2.13
C GLN A 195 17.48 -2.20 -3.38
N LEU A 196 16.18 -2.43 -3.25
CA LEU A 196 15.33 -2.76 -4.40
C LEU A 196 15.26 -1.52 -5.33
N PRO A 197 15.32 -1.72 -6.65
CA PRO A 197 15.29 -0.62 -7.60
C PRO A 197 13.97 0.19 -7.46
N PRO A 198 14.01 1.50 -7.73
CA PRO A 198 12.79 2.31 -7.82
C PRO A 198 11.90 1.73 -8.92
N VAL A 199 10.66 1.37 -8.55
CA VAL A 199 9.66 0.89 -9.49
C VAL A 199 8.95 2.11 -10.05
N ASP A 200 9.23 2.39 -11.31
CA ASP A 200 8.59 3.48 -12.05
C ASP A 200 7.18 3.04 -12.44
N CYS A 201 6.17 3.56 -11.75
CA CYS A 201 4.76 3.26 -12.02
C CYS A 201 4.25 3.96 -13.30
N ALA A 202 5.10 4.73 -14.00
CA ALA A 202 4.73 5.50 -15.18
C ALA A 202 4.89 4.76 -16.53
N ALA A 203 5.37 3.52 -16.54
CA ALA A 203 5.64 2.78 -17.77
C ALA A 203 4.83 1.47 -17.84
N ALA A 204 3.55 1.58 -18.23
CA ALA A 204 2.75 0.50 -18.79
C ALA A 204 1.71 1.07 -19.75
#